data_AF-A0A9Q4MKV3-F1
#
_entry.id   AF-A0A9Q4MKV3-F1
#
_cell.length_a   1.000
_cell.length_b   1.000
_cell.length_c   1.000
_cell.angle_alpha   90.00
_cell.angle_beta   90.00
_cell.angle_gamma   90.00
#
_symmetry.space_group_name_H-M   'P 1'
#
loop_
_entity.id
_entity.type
_entity.pdbx_description
1 polymer ?
#
loop_
_entity_poly.entity_id
_entity_poly.type
_entity_poly.pdbx_seq_one_letter_code
_entity_poly.pdbx_strand_id
1 'polypeptide(L)'
;MIETQAKQIRGMPPAAGLCLSRSEVAELCGTPQRARQAAFLRRNGIRHYLDAHDWPVVLRSSIEEIPTTPIVPPVWKSNKVA
;
A
#
# COMPACT_ATOMS: atom_id res chain seq x y z
N MET A 1 -0.78 9.88 39.19
CA MET A 1 -1.16 8.66 38.46
C MET A 1 -1.56 9.07 37.05
N ILE A 2 -0.61 9.04 36.10
CA ILE A 2 -0.84 9.48 34.71
C ILE A 2 -0.61 8.24 33.83
N GLU A 3 -1.52 7.29 33.94
CA GLU A 3 -1.66 6.23 32.95
C GLU A 3 -2.77 6.66 32.00
N THR A 4 -2.67 6.23 30.74
CA THR A 4 -3.66 6.37 29.65
C THR A 4 -3.41 7.48 28.61
N GLN A 5 -2.20 7.58 28.07
CA GLN A 5 -2.00 8.25 26.76
C GLN A 5 -1.24 7.38 25.73
N ALA A 6 -1.16 6.06 25.95
CA ALA A 6 -0.54 5.13 25.00
C ALA A 6 -1.54 4.48 24.01
N LYS A 7 -2.84 4.76 24.13
CA LYS A 7 -3.89 4.08 23.33
C LYS A 7 -4.34 4.84 22.09
N GLN A 8 -4.02 6.13 21.97
CA GLN A 8 -4.57 6.99 20.91
C GLN A 8 -3.73 7.04 19.63
N ILE A 9 -2.50 6.52 19.63
CA ILE A 9 -1.63 6.48 18.44
C ILE A 9 -1.83 5.20 17.60
N ARG A 10 -2.74 4.30 18.01
CA ARG A 10 -3.01 3.00 17.34
C ARG A 10 -4.16 3.04 16.31
N GLY A 11 -4.73 4.21 16.03
CA GLY A 11 -5.96 4.35 15.24
C GLY A 11 -5.99 5.51 14.24
N MET A 12 -4.86 6.16 13.95
CA MET A 12 -4.81 7.17 12.88
C MET A 12 -4.53 6.46 11.55
N PRO A 13 -5.43 6.52 10.55
CA PRO A 13 -5.22 5.83 9.29
C PRO A 13 -4.03 6.45 8.56
N PRO A 14 -3.12 5.66 7.96
CA PRO A 14 -2.19 6.19 6.97
C PRO A 14 -3.04 6.62 5.77
N ALA A 15 -3.43 7.90 5.73
CA ALA A 15 -4.28 8.51 4.72
C ALA A 15 -5.57 7.73 4.42
N ALA A 16 -6.66 8.04 5.14
CA ALA A 16 -7.97 7.43 4.94
C ALA A 16 -8.39 7.49 3.46
N GLY A 17 -8.22 6.39 2.73
CA GLY A 17 -8.48 6.27 1.30
C GLY A 17 -7.30 5.79 0.44
N LEU A 18 -6.05 5.92 0.91
CA LEU A 18 -4.87 5.50 0.14
C LEU A 18 -4.41 4.07 0.47
N CYS A 19 -4.56 3.63 1.72
CA CYS A 19 -4.16 2.31 2.18
C CYS A 19 -5.37 1.39 2.42
N LEU A 20 -5.15 0.07 2.29
CA LEU A 20 -6.10 -0.92 2.78
C LEU A 20 -6.12 -0.93 4.31
N SER A 21 -7.31 -1.10 4.87
CA SER A 21 -7.54 -1.39 6.28
C SER A 21 -7.01 -2.78 6.65
N ARG A 22 -6.81 -3.02 7.94
CA ARG A 22 -6.34 -4.32 8.44
C ARG A 22 -7.31 -5.47 8.10
N SER A 23 -8.60 -5.20 8.08
CA SER A 23 -9.62 -6.19 7.70
C SER A 23 -9.52 -6.54 6.22
N GLU A 24 -9.42 -5.54 5.35
CA GLU A 24 -9.22 -5.76 3.90
C GLU A 24 -7.92 -6.55 3.63
N VAL A 25 -6.83 -6.26 4.34
CA VAL A 25 -5.57 -7.02 4.21
C VAL A 25 -5.74 -8.47 4.69
N ALA A 26 -6.50 -8.70 5.76
CA ALA A 26 -6.77 -10.05 6.27
C ALA A 26 -7.63 -10.86 5.30
N GLU A 27 -8.62 -10.24 4.67
CA GLU A 27 -9.46 -10.84 3.62
C GLU A 27 -8.61 -11.15 2.37
N LEU A 28 -7.79 -10.20 1.91
CA LEU A 28 -6.89 -10.38 0.76
C LEU A 28 -5.94 -11.55 0.96
N CYS A 29 -5.37 -11.69 2.16
CA CYS A 29 -4.43 -12.76 2.48
C CYS A 29 -5.12 -14.08 2.88
N GLY A 30 -6.43 -14.08 3.10
CA GLY A 30 -7.20 -15.23 3.62
C GLY A 30 -6.78 -15.67 5.03
N THR A 31 -6.12 -14.81 5.81
CA THR A 31 -5.63 -15.15 7.14
C THR A 31 -5.47 -13.93 8.04
N PRO A 32 -5.84 -14.02 9.33
CA PRO A 32 -5.61 -12.94 10.29
C PRO A 32 -4.18 -12.91 10.85
N GLN A 33 -3.33 -13.89 10.49
CA GLN A 33 -1.98 -14.02 11.06
C GLN A 33 -0.98 -13.10 10.35
N ARG A 34 -0.49 -12.06 11.05
CA ARG A 34 0.47 -11.06 10.51
C ARG A 34 1.67 -11.64 9.76
N ALA A 35 2.28 -12.70 10.28
CA ALA A 35 3.46 -13.32 9.68
C ALA A 35 3.11 -13.99 8.33
N ARG A 36 1.92 -14.60 8.26
CA ARG A 36 1.42 -15.21 7.02
C ARG A 36 1.00 -14.14 6.01
N GLN A 37 0.40 -13.04 6.46
CA GLN A 37 0.08 -11.90 5.61
C GLN A 37 1.34 -11.30 4.96
N ALA A 38 2.38 -11.02 5.74
CA ALA A 38 3.64 -10.52 5.21
C ALA A 38 4.30 -11.51 4.23
N ALA A 39 4.28 -12.82 4.55
CA ALA A 39 4.78 -13.85 3.65
C ALA A 39 3.97 -13.92 2.34
N PHE A 40 2.64 -13.80 2.41
CA PHE A 40 1.76 -13.78 1.25
C PHE A 40 2.08 -12.58 0.35
N LEU A 41 2.17 -11.38 0.90
CA LEU A 41 2.45 -10.16 0.12
C LEU A 41 3.83 -10.22 -0.55
N ARG A 42 4.85 -10.73 0.15
CA ARG A 42 6.18 -10.96 -0.42
C ARG A 42 6.16 -11.97 -1.56
N ARG A 43 5.48 -13.10 -1.38
CA ARG A 43 5.39 -14.17 -2.40
C ARG A 43 4.67 -13.70 -3.67
N ASN A 44 3.66 -12.85 -3.52
CA ASN A 44 2.90 -12.31 -4.65
C ASN A 44 3.52 -11.03 -5.24
N GLY A 45 4.66 -10.55 -4.73
CA GLY A 45 5.31 -9.34 -5.23
C GLY A 45 4.49 -8.05 -5.01
N ILE A 46 3.52 -8.07 -4.09
CA ILE A 46 2.67 -6.91 -3.81
C ILE A 46 3.50 -5.90 -3.02
N ARG A 47 3.54 -4.64 -3.47
CA ARG A 47 4.23 -3.55 -2.76
C ARG A 47 3.55 -3.30 -1.42
N HIS A 48 4.32 -3.47 -0.35
CA HIS A 48 3.89 -3.25 1.02
C HIS A 48 5.06 -2.76 1.86
N TYR A 49 4.75 -2.09 2.96
CA TYR A 49 5.71 -1.79 4.01
C TYR A 49 5.20 -2.35 5.35
N LEU A 50 6.09 -2.45 6.33
CA LEU A 50 5.72 -2.86 7.68
C LEU A 50 5.59 -1.61 8.57
N ASP A 51 4.53 -1.54 9.37
CA ASP A 51 4.41 -0.54 10.41
C ASP A 51 5.33 -0.84 11.62
N ALA A 52 5.33 0.04 12.62
CA ALA A 52 6.13 -0.13 13.84
C ALA A 52 5.76 -1.38 14.69
N HIS A 53 4.72 -2.11 14.31
CA HIS A 53 4.21 -3.31 14.97
C HIS A 53 4.28 -4.56 14.08
N ASP A 54 5.05 -4.51 13.00
CA ASP A 54 5.19 -5.56 11.99
C ASP A 54 3.88 -5.93 11.27
N TRP A 55 2.93 -5.00 11.19
CA TRP A 55 1.75 -5.17 10.35
C TRP A 55 2.03 -4.73 8.93
N PRO A 56 1.66 -5.54 7.93
CA PRO A 56 1.74 -5.13 6.54
C PRO A 56 0.71 -4.03 6.25
N VAL A 57 1.21 -2.93 5.69
CA VAL A 57 0.40 -1.85 5.15
C VAL A 57 0.54 -1.86 3.63
N VAL A 58 -0.60 -1.97 2.96
CA VAL A 58 -0.71 -2.07 1.49
C VAL A 58 -1.43 -0.83 0.98
N LEU A 59 -0.84 -0.18 -0.01
CA LEU A 59 -1.49 0.92 -0.73
C LEU A 59 -2.49 0.34 -1.73
N ARG A 60 -3.69 0.94 -1.86
CA ARG A 60 -4.72 0.51 -2.82
C ARG A 60 -4.21 0.52 -4.26
N SER A 61 -3.39 1.51 -4.61
CA SER A 61 -2.71 1.63 -5.91
C SER A 61 -1.71 0.51 -6.21
N SER A 62 -1.36 -0.32 -5.22
CA SER A 62 -0.48 -1.49 -5.43
C SER A 62 -1.24 -2.74 -5.87
N ILE A 63 -2.57 -2.70 -5.79
CA ILE A 63 -3.47 -3.81 -6.16
C ILE A 63 -4.25 -3.44 -7.41
N GLU A 64 -4.70 -2.19 -7.51
CA GLU A 64 -5.27 -1.67 -8.75
C GLU A 64 -4.19 -1.73 -9.83
N GLU A 65 -4.44 -2.52 -10.88
CA GLU A 65 -3.63 -2.50 -12.08
C GLU A 65 -3.61 -1.06 -12.59
N ILE A 66 -2.50 -0.36 -12.41
CA ILE A 66 -2.25 0.87 -13.15
C ILE A 66 -2.34 0.43 -14.61
N PRO A 67 -3.31 0.92 -15.41
CA PRO A 67 -3.29 0.63 -16.83
C PRO A 67 -1.91 1.08 -17.28
N THR A 68 -1.11 0.12 -17.75
CA THR A 68 0.17 0.39 -18.39
C THR A 68 -0.17 1.17 -19.64
N THR A 69 -0.47 2.45 -19.45
CA THR A 69 -0.47 3.42 -20.52
C THR A 69 1.00 3.47 -20.85
N PRO A 70 1.44 2.93 -22.01
CA PRO A 70 2.83 2.95 -22.35
C PRO A 70 3.29 4.39 -22.22
N ILE A 71 4.28 4.64 -21.37
CA ILE A 71 4.96 5.93 -21.32
C ILE A 71 5.65 6.02 -22.67
N VAL A 72 4.93 6.61 -23.64
CA VAL A 72 5.49 6.89 -24.95
C VAL A 72 6.53 7.97 -24.68
N PRO A 73 7.83 7.71 -24.89
CA PRO A 73 8.83 8.75 -24.73
C PRO A 73 8.44 9.91 -25.65
N PRO A 74 8.49 11.18 -25.18
CA PRO A 74 8.13 12.31 -26.01
C PRO A 74 9.03 12.32 -27.25
N VAL A 75 8.43 12.04 -28.41
CA VAL A 75 9.13 12.12 -29.70
C VAL A 75 9.26 13.60 -30.02
N TRP A 76 10.48 14.12 -29.88
CA TRP A 76 10.79 15.49 -30.28
C TRP A 76 10.47 15.69 -31.77
N LYS A 77 9.62 16.67 -32.08
CA LYS A 77 9.28 17.06 -33.46
C LYS A 77 9.85 18.44 -33.73
N SER A 78 10.73 18.54 -34.73
CA SER A 78 11.37 19.81 -35.11
C SER A 78 10.35 20.79 -35.68
N ASN A 79 10.30 22.01 -35.13
CA ASN A 79 9.44 23.11 -35.60
C ASN A 79 9.99 23.86 -36.83
N LYS A 80 11.06 23.37 -37.47
CA LYS A 80 11.84 24.17 -38.45
C LYS A 80 11.24 24.24 -39.86
N VAL A 81 10.03 23.72 -40.09
CA VAL A 81 9.35 23.88 -41.38
C VAL A 81 7.87 24.19 -41.12
N ALA A 82 7.59 25.47 -40.84
CA ALA A 82 6.28 26.08 -40.92
C ALA A 82 6.40 27.30 -41.83
#